data_AF-A0A2V8LMR1-F1
#
_entry.id   AF-A0A2V8LMR1-F1
#
_cell.length_a   1.000
_cell.length_b   1.000
_cell.length_c   1.000
_cell.angle_alpha   90.00
_cell.angle_beta   90.00
_cell.angle_gamma   90.00
#
_symmetry.space_group_name_H-M   'P 1'
#
loop_
_entity.id
_entity.type
_entity.pdbx_description
1 polymer ?
#
loop_
_entity_poly.entity_id
_entity_poly.type
_entity_poly.pdbx_seq_one_letter_code
_entity_poly.pdbx_strand_id
1 'polypeptide(L)'
;MVEEWPSPGGPNSRPYAILTMSDGTVWYSESNVTPNTLVRFDPKDNSFMKWPIPSGGGVLRHFVATKDGKQIYIAGSGVNKVSIVDISRK
;
A
#
# COMPACT_ATOMS: atom_id res chain seq x y z
N MET A 1 -19.34 -8.22 -13.43
CA MET A 1 -19.69 -6.92 -12.84
C MET A 1 -18.40 -6.30 -12.32
N VAL A 2 -18.29 -4.96 -12.30
CA VAL A 2 -17.10 -4.23 -11.86
C VAL A 2 -17.56 -3.18 -10.85
N GLU A 3 -16.85 -3.05 -9.74
CA GLU A 3 -17.06 -2.04 -8.70
C GLU A 3 -15.76 -1.27 -8.49
N GLU A 4 -15.88 0.02 -8.19
CA GLU A 4 -14.75 0.93 -8.01
C GLU A 4 -14.94 1.78 -6.76
N TRP A 5 -13.84 2.05 -6.06
CA TRP A 5 -13.82 2.87 -4.85
C TRP A 5 -12.83 4.02 -5.01
N PRO A 6 -13.21 5.26 -4.62
CA PRO A 6 -12.28 6.37 -4.59
C PRO A 6 -11.13 6.13 -3.61
N SER A 7 -9.90 6.26 -4.09
CA SER A 7 -8.70 6.16 -3.25
C SER A 7 -8.65 7.32 -2.24
N PRO A 8 -8.19 7.11 -0.99
CA PRO A 8 -8.27 8.10 0.08
C PRO A 8 -7.29 9.29 -0.09
N GLY A 9 -6.37 9.24 -1.04
CA GLY A 9 -5.52 10.35 -1.49
C GLY A 9 -6.18 11.23 -2.56
N GLY A 10 -7.44 10.92 -2.92
CA GLY A 10 -8.25 11.72 -3.84
C GLY A 10 -8.05 11.39 -5.33
N PRO A 11 -8.68 12.17 -6.23
CA PRO A 11 -8.74 11.88 -7.66
C PRO A 11 -7.37 11.79 -8.37
N ASN A 12 -6.35 12.42 -7.79
CA ASN A 12 -5.00 12.48 -8.36
C ASN A 12 -4.00 11.55 -7.65
N SER A 13 -4.48 10.65 -6.77
CA SER A 13 -3.64 9.80 -5.91
C SER A 13 -2.70 8.84 -6.65
N ARG A 14 -3.10 8.41 -7.86
CA ARG A 14 -2.38 7.44 -8.70
C ARG A 14 -1.99 6.16 -7.92
N PRO A 15 -2.98 5.31 -7.57
CA PRO A 15 -2.72 3.95 -7.08
C PRO A 15 -1.78 3.22 -8.05
N TYR A 16 -0.76 2.52 -7.54
CA TYR A 16 0.27 1.91 -8.40
C TYR A 16 0.72 0.52 -7.96
N ALA A 17 1.69 0.40 -7.05
CA ALA A 17 2.08 -0.91 -6.52
C ALA A 17 0.92 -1.49 -5.71
N ILE A 18 0.66 -2.80 -5.86
CA ILE A 18 -0.46 -3.49 -5.18
C ILE A 18 -0.06 -4.93 -4.82
N LEU A 19 -0.63 -5.45 -3.73
CA LEU A 19 -0.71 -6.88 -3.41
C LEU A 19 -2.00 -7.21 -2.67
N THR A 20 -2.31 -8.49 -2.59
CA THR A 20 -3.38 -9.05 -1.76
C THR A 20 -2.79 -9.95 -0.69
N MET A 21 -3.25 -9.80 0.55
CA MET A 21 -2.91 -10.70 1.67
C MET A 21 -3.89 -11.87 1.73
N SER A 22 -3.51 -12.94 2.45
CA SER A 22 -4.33 -14.15 2.59
C SER A 22 -5.64 -13.94 3.36
N ASP A 23 -5.74 -12.88 4.16
CA ASP A 23 -6.96 -12.49 4.89
C ASP A 23 -7.99 -11.73 4.01
N GLY A 24 -7.64 -11.46 2.75
CA GLY A 24 -8.43 -10.74 1.77
C GLY A 24 -8.16 -9.24 1.71
N THR A 25 -7.25 -8.70 2.53
CA THR A 25 -6.92 -7.28 2.52
C THR A 25 -6.04 -6.92 1.31
N VAL A 26 -6.29 -5.75 0.75
CA VAL A 26 -5.53 -5.20 -0.38
C VAL A 26 -4.59 -4.13 0.14
N TRP A 27 -3.33 -4.20 -0.23
CA TRP A 27 -2.33 -3.20 0.12
C TRP A 27 -1.77 -2.57 -1.13
N TYR A 28 -1.79 -1.24 -1.21
CA TYR A 28 -1.29 -0.53 -2.38
C TYR A 28 -0.62 0.80 -2.03
N SER A 29 0.10 1.38 -2.98
CA SER A 29 0.68 2.71 -2.85
C SER A 29 -0.10 3.76 -3.64
N GLU A 30 -0.28 4.94 -3.07
CA GLU A 30 -0.61 6.16 -3.81
C GLU A 30 0.70 6.89 -4.16
N SER A 31 0.97 7.06 -5.44
CA SER A 31 2.28 7.48 -5.97
C SER A 31 2.38 8.98 -6.30
N ASN A 32 1.26 9.69 -6.29
CA ASN A 32 1.20 11.11 -6.66
C ASN A 32 0.66 11.98 -5.51
N VAL A 33 1.00 11.54 -4.30
CA VAL A 33 0.84 12.26 -3.04
C VAL A 33 2.22 12.35 -2.39
N THR A 34 2.49 13.43 -1.65
CA THR A 34 3.79 13.66 -1.01
C THR A 34 3.62 13.74 0.50
N PRO A 35 4.24 12.82 1.29
CA PRO A 35 4.97 11.64 0.83
C PRO A 35 4.05 10.60 0.17
N ASN A 36 4.61 9.67 -0.61
CA ASN A 36 3.83 8.52 -1.10
C ASN A 36 3.16 7.83 0.09
N THR A 37 1.94 7.36 -0.13
CA THR A 37 1.12 6.80 0.94
C THR A 37 0.94 5.31 0.74
N LEU A 38 1.09 4.53 1.81
CA LEU A 38 0.67 3.13 1.86
C LEU A 38 -0.79 3.09 2.27
N VAL A 39 -1.60 2.33 1.54
CA VAL A 39 -3.03 2.17 1.81
C VAL A 39 -3.35 0.70 2.01
N ARG A 40 -4.14 0.41 3.06
CA ARG A 40 -4.84 -0.86 3.26
C ARG A 40 -6.31 -0.65 2.93
N PHE A 41 -6.85 -1.49 2.06
CA PHE A 41 -8.27 -1.57 1.73
C PHE A 41 -8.82 -2.93 2.18
N ASP A 42 -9.97 -2.91 2.86
CA ASP A 42 -10.70 -4.10 3.24
C ASP A 42 -11.99 -4.21 2.41
N PRO A 43 -12.07 -5.11 1.42
CA PRO A 43 -13.25 -5.25 0.57
C PRO A 43 -14.50 -5.75 1.32
N LYS A 44 -14.38 -6.25 2.56
CA LYS A 44 -15.53 -6.77 3.31
C LYS A 44 -16.46 -5.67 3.80
N ASP A 45 -15.90 -4.52 4.15
CA ASP A 45 -16.62 -3.36 4.69
C ASP A 45 -16.31 -2.06 3.93
N ASN A 46 -15.55 -2.15 2.83
CA ASN A 46 -15.11 -1.05 1.99
C ASN A 46 -14.30 0.01 2.76
N SER A 47 -13.61 -0.39 3.84
CA SER A 47 -12.83 0.54 4.67
C SER A 47 -11.41 0.74 4.14
N PHE A 48 -10.90 1.95 4.34
CA PHE A 48 -9.54 2.34 3.98
C PHE A 48 -8.78 2.82 5.21
N MET A 49 -7.52 2.40 5.32
CA MET A 49 -6.54 2.98 6.23
C MET A 49 -5.32 3.41 5.43
N LYS A 50 -4.68 4.50 5.83
CA LYS A 50 -3.54 5.03 5.09
C LYS A 50 -2.45 5.56 6.01
N TRP A 51 -1.20 5.42 5.57
CA TRP A 51 -0.03 5.88 6.30
C TRP A 51 0.99 6.51 5.35
N PRO A 52 1.62 7.64 5.73
CA PRO A 52 2.73 8.18 4.97
C PRO A 52 3.90 7.21 5.01
N ILE A 53 4.57 6.99 3.88
CA ILE A 53 5.81 6.22 3.85
C ILE A 53 6.93 7.14 4.34
N PRO A 54 7.63 6.84 5.45
CA PRO A 54 8.59 7.78 6.05
C PRO A 54 9.76 8.16 5.13
N SER A 55 10.14 7.27 4.21
CA SER A 55 11.17 7.54 3.22
C SER A 55 10.69 8.41 2.04
N GLY A 56 9.39 8.71 1.97
CA GLY A 56 8.74 9.29 0.81
C GLY A 56 8.36 8.27 -0.27
N GLY A 57 8.85 7.02 -0.21
CA GLY A 57 8.56 5.94 -1.15
C GLY A 57 9.15 6.09 -2.56
N GLY A 58 9.17 7.31 -3.12
CA GLY A 58 9.67 7.59 -4.47
C GLY A 58 8.87 6.85 -5.54
N VAL A 59 9.46 5.81 -6.13
CA VAL A 59 8.78 4.95 -7.10
C VAL A 59 8.70 3.54 -6.54
N LEU A 60 7.47 3.12 -6.22
CA LEU A 60 7.12 1.80 -5.70
C LEU A 60 6.50 0.99 -6.82
N ARG A 61 7.05 -0.17 -7.18
CA ARG A 61 6.50 -1.01 -8.26
C ARG A 61 5.87 -2.29 -7.72
N HIS A 62 6.59 -3.00 -6.87
CA HIS A 62 6.21 -4.32 -6.39
C HIS A 62 6.23 -4.32 -4.87
N PHE A 63 5.20 -4.95 -4.30
CA PHE A 63 5.15 -5.32 -2.89
C PHE A 63 5.20 -6.84 -2.80
N VAL A 64 5.80 -7.38 -1.74
CA VAL A 64 5.84 -8.83 -1.49
C VAL A 64 5.50 -9.10 -0.04
N ALA A 65 4.53 -9.98 0.19
CA ALA A 65 4.22 -10.46 1.54
C ALA A 65 5.20 -11.56 1.96
N THR A 66 5.55 -11.60 3.25
CA THR A 66 6.27 -12.74 3.82
C THR A 66 5.40 -13.98 3.85
N LYS A 67 6.02 -15.16 3.82
CA LYS A 67 5.30 -16.45 3.81
C LYS A 67 4.36 -16.63 5.02
N ASP A 68 4.73 -16.07 6.16
CA ASP A 68 3.91 -16.10 7.39
C ASP A 68 2.80 -15.03 7.42
N GLY A 69 2.71 -14.19 6.39
CA GLY A 69 1.69 -13.14 6.25
C GLY A 69 1.84 -11.99 7.25
N LYS A 70 2.95 -11.89 7.99
CA LYS A 70 3.12 -10.86 9.03
C LYS A 70 3.74 -9.57 8.51
N GLN A 71 4.41 -9.61 7.37
CA GLN A 71 5.14 -8.44 6.87
C GLN A 71 4.96 -8.25 5.36
N ILE A 72 5.09 -7.00 4.92
CA ILE A 72 5.21 -6.64 3.50
C ILE A 72 6.56 -5.96 3.29
N TYR A 73 7.28 -6.40 2.26
CA TYR A 73 8.52 -5.76 1.80
C TYR A 73 8.26 -4.90 0.57
N ILE A 74 8.80 -3.68 0.61
CA ILE A 74 8.58 -2.64 -0.39
C ILE A 74 9.92 -2.11 -0.88
N ALA A 75 10.14 -2.11 -2.19
CA ALA A 75 11.32 -1.50 -2.81
C ALA A 75 11.04 -0.03 -3.20
N GLY A 76 11.71 0.91 -2.52
CA GLY A 76 11.67 2.35 -2.79
C GLY A 76 12.74 2.80 -3.76
N SER A 77 12.56 2.50 -5.06
CA SER A 77 13.62 2.71 -6.07
C SER A 77 14.02 4.18 -6.26
N GLY A 78 13.10 5.13 -6.07
CA GLY A 78 13.38 6.56 -6.17
C GLY A 78 14.10 7.16 -4.95
N VAL A 79 14.25 6.39 -3.87
CA VAL A 79 14.79 6.87 -2.59
C VAL A 79 15.88 5.96 -2.01
N ASN A 80 16.35 4.97 -2.77
CA ASN A 80 17.39 4.00 -2.39
C ASN A 80 17.14 3.33 -1.02
N LYS A 81 15.90 2.88 -0.77
CA LYS A 81 15.51 2.25 0.51
C LYS A 81 14.61 1.04 0.28
N VAL A 82 14.66 0.11 1.24
CA VAL A 82 13.68 -0.98 1.41
C VAL A 82 12.86 -0.67 2.65
N SER A 83 11.54 -0.88 2.59
CA SER A 83 10.64 -0.70 3.73
C SER A 83 9.99 -2.03 4.11
N ILE A 84 9.84 -2.24 5.42
CA ILE A 84 9.14 -3.37 6.00
C ILE A 84 7.90 -2.82 6.68
N VAL A 85 6.73 -3.30 6.29
CA VAL A 85 5.45 -3.03 6.96
C VAL A 85 5.18 -4.23 7.86
N ASP A 86 5.06 -4.01 9.17
CA ASP A 86 4.69 -5.04 10.14
C ASP A 86 3.17 -5.01 10.34
N ILE A 87 2.49 -6.06 9.90
CA ILE A 87 1.03 -6.21 9.97
C ILE A 87 0.61 -6.86 11.29
N SER A 88 1.55 -7.47 12.01
CA SER A 88 1.27 -8.09 13.31
C SER A 88 1.11 -7.07 14.44
N ARG A 89 1.60 -5.84 14.23
CA ARG A 89 1.44 -4.73 15.18
C ARG A 89 0.10 -4.04 14.95
N LYS A 90 -0.76 -4.11 15.96
CA LYS A 90 -1.96 -3.26 16.07
C LYS A 90 -1.58 -1.82 16.35
#